data_AF-A0A957SZZ3-F1
#
_entry.id   AF-A0A957SZZ3-F1
#
_cell.length_a   1.000
_cell.length_b   1.000
_cell.length_c   1.000
_cell.angle_alpha   90.00
_cell.angle_beta   90.00
_cell.angle_gamma   90.00
#
_symmetry.space_group_name_H-M   'P 1'
#
loop_
_entity.id
_entity.type
_entity.pdbx_description
1 polymer ?
#
loop_
_entity_poly.entity_id
_entity_poly.type
_entity_poly.pdbx_seq_one_letter_code
_entity_poly.pdbx_strand_id
1 'polypeptide(L)'
;MVAQSGLMTLRRPGIYFQEKLPPRQPDLPPLDVAAFVGFAEAGPVDTPVPVEDVDTFRAIFGGDLPVARTVNGELRYASLPAAVAGFFANGGRRCYVVRVTGPNASHSRFYLPGLVACDAAAGSTSAAPVTVDAASPGRWSTTLQLATQLRVLPLSPEALRFDGAGYFNWTTGAGALALESGDLLRIAAAASEPTYLITVTAVDEATDGTEEATLIDDPLLTAPRFQIVQQRRCFETATALGRALGDPIVSPTDNDPIGTVEAVAHLTYQGPMAIPAAATLTSGPGGVGFIVEFTGDADSEPALQPGDLLELTVGAATMPAVQLSLLLAIETVDQRLSSAFSPPEMDSPPAATLRVHGSLLLERNEATASPFGTPLFTPTRVERLRFDLLIQDAQQRRTMISDLGFDATHPRFWGDLILLESSRLGLPPTDPTRAIQAAARYRAMQQPVRDLQREDGPPDLVALAGQLAPVVQASEHYLPLGMGSFFVSSQADTSGRAPLPIIHGTDDLAT
;
A
#
# COMPACT_ATOMS: atom_id res chain seq x y z
N MET A 1 -3.44 -42.63 -4.57
CA MET A 1 -2.86 -42.64 -3.21
C MET A 1 -2.15 -43.97 -3.00
N VAL A 2 -0.82 -43.99 -3.18
CA VAL A 2 0.00 -45.20 -3.00
C VAL A 2 0.24 -45.35 -1.50
N ALA A 3 -0.33 -46.39 -0.89
CA ALA A 3 -0.08 -46.70 0.51
C ALA A 3 1.38 -47.13 0.67
N GLN A 4 2.14 -46.39 1.47
CA GLN A 4 3.45 -46.82 1.96
C GLN A 4 3.27 -48.15 2.70
N SER A 5 3.74 -49.23 2.09
CA SER A 5 3.77 -50.54 2.72
C SER A 5 4.90 -50.56 3.75
N GLY A 6 4.55 -50.51 5.03
CA GLY A 6 5.47 -50.80 6.12
C GLY A 6 5.93 -52.25 6.00
N LEU A 7 7.14 -52.47 5.46
CA LEU A 7 7.77 -53.77 5.36
C LEU A 7 8.18 -54.26 6.76
N MET A 8 7.30 -55.02 7.41
CA MET A 8 7.66 -55.82 8.58
C MET A 8 8.62 -56.94 8.15
N THR A 9 9.87 -56.87 8.61
CA THR A 9 10.85 -57.94 8.42
C THR A 9 10.60 -59.08 9.40
N LEU A 10 9.72 -60.01 9.01
CA LEU A 10 9.39 -61.19 9.81
C LEU A 10 10.55 -62.21 9.74
N ARG A 11 11.29 -62.36 10.84
CA ARG A 11 12.55 -63.15 10.87
C ARG A 11 12.40 -64.61 11.29
N ARG A 12 11.20 -65.13 11.60
CA ARG A 12 11.01 -66.54 11.98
C ARG A 12 9.69 -67.13 11.43
N PRO A 13 9.66 -68.42 11.05
CA PRO A 13 8.42 -69.08 10.62
C PRO A 13 7.39 -69.04 11.76
N GLY A 14 6.16 -68.58 11.47
CA GLY A 14 5.07 -68.47 12.43
C GLY A 14 3.82 -67.86 11.80
N ILE A 15 2.69 -67.95 12.50
CA ILE A 15 1.44 -67.30 12.09
C ILE A 15 1.40 -65.91 12.71
N TYR A 16 1.29 -64.88 11.87
CA TYR A 16 1.20 -63.48 12.30
C TYR A 16 -0.17 -62.93 11.93
N PHE A 17 -0.81 -62.23 12.87
CA PHE A 17 -2.06 -61.53 12.63
C PHE A 17 -1.74 -60.09 12.25
N GLN A 18 -2.17 -59.67 11.07
CA GLN A 18 -2.11 -58.28 10.66
C GLN A 18 -3.42 -57.61 11.06
N GLU A 19 -3.38 -56.69 12.02
CA GLU A 19 -4.53 -55.82 12.32
C GLU A 19 -4.81 -54.95 11.09
N LYS A 20 -5.78 -55.37 10.28
CA LYS A 20 -6.42 -54.46 9.34
C LYS A 20 -7.33 -53.56 10.18
N LEU A 21 -7.03 -52.26 10.22
CA LEU A 21 -8.06 -51.31 10.64
C LEU A 21 -9.32 -51.60 9.80
N PRO A 22 -10.50 -51.71 10.43
CA PRO A 22 -11.73 -51.90 9.68
C PRO A 22 -11.80 -50.82 8.58
N PRO A 23 -12.18 -51.19 7.35
CA PRO A 23 -12.34 -50.20 6.29
C PRO A 23 -13.29 -49.13 6.83
N ARG A 24 -12.86 -47.87 6.82
CA ARG A 24 -13.69 -46.74 7.24
C ARG A 24 -14.95 -46.82 6.39
N GLN A 25 -16.08 -47.20 7.01
CA GLN A 25 -17.34 -47.19 6.30
C GLN A 25 -17.56 -45.77 5.79
N PRO A 26 -17.92 -45.57 4.51
CA PRO A 26 -18.29 -44.25 4.05
C PRO A 26 -19.48 -43.80 4.90
N ASP A 27 -19.28 -42.76 5.70
CA ASP A 27 -20.38 -42.12 6.43
C ASP A 27 -21.46 -41.71 5.43
N LEU A 28 -22.72 -41.83 5.83
CA LEU A 28 -23.83 -41.29 5.04
C LEU A 28 -23.54 -39.81 4.76
N PRO A 29 -23.74 -39.32 3.52
CA PRO A 29 -23.56 -37.92 3.23
C PRO A 29 -24.44 -37.11 4.20
N PRO A 30 -23.90 -36.02 4.79
CA PRO A 30 -24.67 -35.23 5.75
C PRO A 30 -25.91 -34.67 5.06
N LEU A 31 -27.09 -35.08 5.53
CA LEU A 31 -28.40 -34.65 4.99
C LEU A 31 -28.85 -33.30 5.57
N ASP A 32 -28.07 -32.73 6.49
CA ASP A 32 -28.36 -31.52 7.27
C ASP A 32 -27.66 -30.25 6.75
N VAL A 33 -27.02 -30.31 5.58
CA VAL A 33 -26.33 -29.16 5.00
C VAL A 33 -27.26 -28.36 4.10
N ALA A 34 -27.76 -27.24 4.63
CA ALA A 34 -28.61 -26.31 3.89
C ALA A 34 -27.80 -25.41 2.94
N ALA A 35 -28.46 -24.86 1.92
CA ALA A 35 -27.93 -23.79 1.09
C ALA A 35 -28.86 -22.57 1.14
N PHE A 36 -28.28 -21.39 1.33
CA PHE A 36 -28.98 -20.11 1.37
C PHE A 36 -28.44 -19.22 0.25
N VAL A 37 -29.36 -18.60 -0.50
CA VAL A 37 -29.03 -17.68 -1.60
C VAL A 37 -29.78 -16.37 -1.37
N GLY A 38 -29.09 -15.24 -1.46
CA GLY A 38 -29.72 -13.93 -1.29
C GLY A 38 -28.75 -12.75 -1.25
N PHE A 39 -29.27 -11.57 -0.95
CA PHE A 39 -28.49 -10.35 -0.83
C PHE A 39 -27.78 -10.29 0.53
N ALA A 40 -26.50 -9.93 0.49
CA ALA A 40 -25.65 -9.71 1.65
C ALA A 40 -24.86 -8.42 1.46
N GLU A 41 -24.45 -7.80 2.56
CA GLU A 41 -23.78 -6.49 2.59
C GLU A 41 -22.39 -6.54 1.96
N ALA A 42 -21.67 -7.65 2.19
CA ALA A 42 -20.30 -7.88 1.77
C ALA A 42 -20.07 -9.36 1.38
N GLY A 43 -18.87 -9.70 0.96
CA GLY A 43 -18.44 -11.08 0.69
C GLY A 43 -18.43 -11.46 -0.80
N PRO A 44 -17.95 -12.67 -1.13
CA PRO A 44 -17.76 -13.09 -2.52
C PRO A 44 -19.11 -13.27 -3.24
N VAL A 45 -19.18 -12.81 -4.49
CA VAL A 45 -20.37 -12.90 -5.34
C VAL A 45 -20.40 -14.23 -6.07
N ASP A 46 -21.60 -14.83 -6.21
CA ASP A 46 -21.86 -16.07 -6.97
C ASP A 46 -20.97 -17.27 -6.59
N THR A 47 -20.38 -17.23 -5.40
CA THR A 47 -19.45 -18.26 -4.91
C THR A 47 -20.06 -18.92 -3.68
N PRO A 48 -20.24 -20.25 -3.68
CA PRO A 48 -20.75 -20.97 -2.51
C PRO A 48 -19.67 -21.03 -1.41
N VAL A 49 -19.95 -20.39 -0.28
CA VAL A 49 -19.06 -20.37 0.88
C VAL A 49 -19.64 -21.25 2.00
N PRO A 50 -18.89 -22.26 2.49
CA PRO A 50 -19.32 -23.03 3.66
C PRO A 50 -19.19 -22.19 4.93
N VAL A 51 -20.25 -22.16 5.73
CA VAL A 51 -20.29 -21.44 7.01
C VAL A 51 -20.82 -22.40 8.09
N GLU A 52 -20.20 -22.35 9.27
CA GLU A 52 -20.49 -23.27 10.39
C GLU A 52 -21.09 -22.54 11.62
N ASP A 53 -21.04 -21.21 11.64
CA ASP A 53 -21.61 -20.39 12.71
C ASP A 53 -22.01 -18.98 12.21
N VAL A 54 -22.81 -18.29 13.02
CA VAL A 54 -23.36 -16.95 12.68
C VAL A 54 -22.28 -15.86 12.68
N ASP A 55 -21.21 -16.00 13.46
CA ASP A 55 -20.16 -14.99 13.55
C ASP A 55 -19.25 -15.05 12.32
N THR A 56 -18.92 -16.25 11.84
CA THR A 56 -18.29 -16.50 10.54
C THR A 56 -19.15 -15.95 9.40
N PHE A 57 -20.48 -16.16 9.44
CA PHE A 57 -21.38 -15.53 8.47
C PHE A 57 -21.23 -14.01 8.49
N ARG A 58 -21.35 -13.38 9.66
CA ARG A 58 -21.31 -11.91 9.79
C ARG A 58 -19.97 -11.31 9.38
N ALA A 59 -18.88 -12.02 9.64
CA ALA A 59 -17.56 -11.53 9.29
C ALA A 59 -17.30 -11.52 7.77
N ILE A 60 -17.84 -12.50 7.04
CA ILE A 60 -17.70 -12.62 5.57
C ILE A 60 -18.78 -11.81 4.85
N PHE A 61 -20.04 -11.95 5.25
CA PHE A 61 -21.21 -11.45 4.52
C PHE A 61 -21.79 -10.15 5.09
N GLY A 62 -21.30 -9.68 6.24
CA GLY A 62 -21.79 -8.48 6.90
C GLY A 62 -23.06 -8.70 7.70
N GLY A 63 -23.72 -7.59 8.03
CA GLY A 63 -24.88 -7.55 8.92
C GLY A 63 -26.20 -7.38 8.18
N ASP A 64 -27.08 -6.59 8.77
CA ASP A 64 -28.38 -6.27 8.20
C ASP A 64 -28.23 -5.31 7.02
N LEU A 65 -28.59 -5.77 5.83
CA LEU A 65 -28.57 -4.98 4.61
C LEU A 65 -29.95 -4.35 4.34
N PRO A 66 -30.12 -3.02 4.41
CA PRO A 66 -31.34 -2.37 3.95
C PRO A 66 -31.43 -2.44 2.41
N VAL A 67 -32.51 -3.00 1.88
CA VAL A 67 -32.71 -3.25 0.45
C VAL A 67 -33.77 -2.35 -0.21
N ALA A 68 -34.69 -1.81 0.57
CA ALA A 68 -35.73 -0.92 0.05
C ALA A 68 -36.24 0.01 1.14
N ARG A 69 -36.79 1.17 0.75
CA ARG A 69 -37.55 2.04 1.63
C ARG A 69 -39.01 2.03 1.20
N THR A 70 -39.93 1.80 2.13
CA THR A 70 -41.37 1.84 1.86
C THR A 70 -41.82 3.29 1.61
N VAL A 71 -43.02 3.46 1.04
CA VAL A 71 -43.67 4.78 0.89
C VAL A 71 -43.82 5.54 2.21
N ASN A 72 -43.85 4.81 3.33
CA ASN A 72 -43.95 5.40 4.68
C ASN A 72 -42.58 5.72 5.30
N GLY A 73 -41.49 5.50 4.56
CA GLY A 73 -40.12 5.78 5.00
C GLY A 73 -39.44 4.64 5.77
N GLU A 74 -40.10 3.50 5.99
CA GLU A 74 -39.54 2.35 6.71
C GLU A 74 -38.53 1.59 5.84
N LEU A 75 -37.41 1.17 6.44
CA LEU A 75 -36.41 0.34 5.76
C LEU A 75 -36.85 -1.13 5.76
N ARG A 76 -36.74 -1.77 4.61
CA ARG A 76 -36.83 -3.23 4.46
C ARG A 76 -35.44 -3.80 4.34
N TYR A 77 -35.21 -4.91 5.01
CA TYR A 77 -33.90 -5.57 5.07
C TYR A 77 -33.88 -6.86 4.26
N ALA A 78 -32.69 -7.25 3.79
CA ALA A 78 -32.46 -8.55 3.17
C ALA A 78 -32.78 -9.68 4.16
N SER A 79 -33.42 -10.74 3.69
CA SER A 79 -33.80 -11.87 4.56
C SER A 79 -32.66 -12.86 4.81
N LEU A 80 -31.57 -12.79 4.03
CA LEU A 80 -30.47 -13.76 4.10
C LEU A 80 -29.80 -13.79 5.48
N PRO A 81 -29.40 -12.66 6.11
CA PRO A 81 -28.83 -12.68 7.46
C PRO A 81 -29.75 -13.31 8.50
N ALA A 82 -31.04 -12.95 8.49
CA ALA A 82 -32.03 -13.46 9.44
C ALA A 82 -32.30 -14.97 9.24
N ALA A 83 -32.35 -15.44 7.98
CA ALA A 83 -32.56 -16.85 7.66
C ALA A 83 -31.39 -17.73 8.13
N VAL A 84 -30.16 -17.29 7.89
CA VAL A 84 -28.94 -17.99 8.34
C VAL A 84 -28.85 -18.00 9.86
N ALA A 85 -29.10 -16.86 10.52
CA ALA A 85 -29.14 -16.78 11.98
C ALA A 85 -30.20 -17.73 12.56
N GLY A 86 -31.39 -17.78 11.95
CA GLY A 86 -32.45 -18.71 12.32
C GLY A 86 -32.04 -20.18 12.15
N PHE A 87 -31.36 -20.53 11.07
CA PHE A 87 -30.88 -21.90 10.85
C PHE A 87 -29.95 -22.39 11.96
N PHE A 88 -28.94 -21.59 12.32
CA PHE A 88 -28.01 -21.93 13.41
C PHE A 88 -28.70 -21.94 14.78
N ALA A 89 -29.62 -21.00 15.03
CA ALA A 89 -30.41 -20.99 16.26
C ALA A 89 -31.29 -22.25 16.42
N ASN A 90 -31.70 -22.88 15.31
CA ASN A 90 -32.47 -24.14 15.31
C ASN A 90 -31.58 -25.40 15.32
N GLY A 91 -30.27 -25.28 15.54
CA GLY A 91 -29.34 -26.41 15.65
C GLY A 91 -28.69 -26.84 14.33
N GLY A 92 -28.79 -26.03 13.28
CA GLY A 92 -27.98 -26.21 12.07
C GLY A 92 -26.49 -26.14 12.40
N ARG A 93 -25.67 -26.98 11.74
CA ARG A 93 -24.21 -27.06 12.00
C ARG A 93 -23.34 -26.54 10.86
N ARG A 94 -23.87 -26.58 9.64
CA ARG A 94 -23.19 -26.09 8.45
C ARG A 94 -24.20 -25.73 7.37
N CYS A 95 -24.00 -24.61 6.71
CA CYS A 95 -24.71 -24.26 5.50
C CYS A 95 -23.75 -23.70 4.44
N TYR A 96 -24.21 -23.68 3.20
CA TYR A 96 -23.56 -22.91 2.14
C TYR A 96 -24.32 -21.62 1.91
N VAL A 97 -23.60 -20.52 1.80
CA VAL A 97 -24.15 -19.21 1.49
C VAL A 97 -23.65 -18.77 0.14
N VAL A 98 -24.57 -18.32 -0.72
CA VAL A 98 -24.27 -17.70 -2.01
C VAL A 98 -24.85 -16.29 -1.98
N ARG A 99 -23.96 -15.29 -2.02
CA ARG A 99 -24.36 -13.89 -2.20
C ARG A 99 -24.63 -13.64 -3.67
N VAL A 100 -25.76 -12.99 -3.94
CA VAL A 100 -26.10 -12.48 -5.28
C VAL A 100 -26.11 -10.95 -5.27
N THR A 101 -25.71 -10.34 -6.37
CA THR A 101 -25.69 -8.89 -6.56
C THR A 101 -26.25 -8.51 -7.93
N GLY A 102 -26.64 -7.25 -8.08
CA GLY A 102 -27.04 -6.65 -9.36
C GLY A 102 -25.84 -6.47 -10.30
N PRO A 103 -26.11 -6.27 -11.61
CA PRO A 103 -25.07 -6.20 -12.64
C PRO A 103 -24.15 -4.97 -12.52
N ASN A 104 -24.59 -3.94 -11.79
CA ASN A 104 -23.86 -2.69 -11.62
C ASN A 104 -23.04 -2.65 -10.31
N ALA A 105 -23.06 -3.71 -9.51
CA ALA A 105 -22.33 -3.77 -8.26
C ALA A 105 -20.83 -3.56 -8.50
N SER A 106 -20.25 -2.58 -7.82
CA SER A 106 -18.85 -2.15 -8.00
C SER A 106 -18.11 -2.10 -6.67
N HIS A 107 -16.79 -2.27 -6.75
CA HIS A 107 -15.91 -2.13 -5.60
C HIS A 107 -15.70 -0.65 -5.27
N SER A 108 -15.74 -0.31 -3.99
CA SER A 108 -15.21 0.97 -3.52
C SER A 108 -13.69 0.97 -3.65
N ARG A 109 -13.11 2.08 -4.10
CA ARG A 109 -11.67 2.28 -4.24
C ARG A 109 -11.17 3.29 -3.21
N PHE A 110 -10.04 2.99 -2.59
CA PHE A 110 -9.39 3.83 -1.59
C PHE A 110 -8.01 4.24 -2.05
N TYR A 111 -7.60 5.46 -1.74
CA TYR A 111 -6.19 5.85 -1.83
C TYR A 111 -5.42 5.30 -0.64
N LEU A 112 -4.18 4.86 -0.87
CA LEU A 112 -3.23 4.61 0.20
C LEU A 112 -2.43 5.89 0.44
N PRO A 113 -2.72 6.63 1.52
CA PRO A 113 -2.07 7.91 1.77
C PRO A 113 -0.55 7.77 1.85
N GLY A 114 0.14 8.76 1.33
CA GLY A 114 1.59 8.85 1.40
C GLY A 114 2.38 7.76 0.67
N LEU A 115 1.73 7.04 -0.24
CA LEU A 115 2.34 6.02 -1.10
C LEU A 115 2.16 6.41 -2.57
N VAL A 116 3.24 6.41 -3.33
CA VAL A 116 3.22 6.68 -4.77
C VAL A 116 3.71 5.46 -5.55
N ALA A 117 3.02 5.16 -6.65
CA ALA A 117 3.44 4.17 -7.62
C ALA A 117 4.24 4.86 -8.72
N CYS A 118 5.45 4.38 -8.98
CA CYS A 118 6.30 4.83 -10.07
C CYS A 118 6.49 3.67 -11.05
N ASP A 119 5.94 3.76 -12.25
CA ASP A 119 6.25 2.84 -13.34
C ASP A 119 7.53 3.33 -14.02
N ALA A 120 8.59 2.51 -14.00
CA ALA A 120 9.76 2.78 -14.81
C ALA A 120 9.79 1.81 -16.00
N ALA A 121 9.00 2.16 -17.00
CA ALA A 121 9.22 1.78 -18.38
C ALA A 121 10.20 2.78 -19.02
N ALA A 122 11.10 2.27 -19.87
CA ALA A 122 12.20 3.05 -20.44
C ALA A 122 11.73 4.35 -21.11
N GLY A 123 12.15 5.50 -20.57
CA GLY A 123 12.04 6.82 -21.20
C GLY A 123 10.92 7.74 -20.71
N SER A 124 10.04 7.29 -19.81
CA SER A 124 9.09 8.15 -19.09
C SER A 124 8.61 7.43 -17.84
N THR A 125 9.06 7.86 -16.66
CA THR A 125 8.59 7.26 -15.40
C THR A 125 7.18 7.77 -15.14
N SER A 126 6.13 6.95 -15.17
CA SER A 126 4.77 7.41 -14.82
C SER A 126 4.59 7.36 -13.31
N ALA A 127 4.11 8.45 -12.70
CA ALA A 127 3.78 8.49 -11.27
C ALA A 127 2.27 8.53 -11.08
N ALA A 128 1.76 7.72 -10.17
CA ALA A 128 0.34 7.67 -9.84
C ALA A 128 0.12 7.44 -8.34
N PRO A 129 -0.96 7.99 -7.76
CA PRO A 129 -1.34 7.66 -6.40
C PRO A 129 -1.70 6.17 -6.31
N VAL A 130 -1.31 5.53 -5.22
CA VAL A 130 -1.65 4.12 -5.02
C VAL A 130 -3.10 3.98 -4.58
N THR A 131 -3.80 3.02 -5.19
CA THR A 131 -5.16 2.68 -4.81
C THR A 131 -5.31 1.22 -4.43
N VAL A 132 -6.28 0.96 -3.56
CA VAL A 132 -6.68 -0.38 -3.13
C VAL A 132 -8.20 -0.49 -3.18
N ASP A 133 -8.70 -1.59 -3.71
CA ASP A 133 -10.14 -1.84 -3.80
C ASP A 133 -10.64 -2.54 -2.53
N ALA A 134 -11.91 -2.32 -2.17
CA ALA A 134 -12.59 -3.11 -1.15
C ALA A 134 -12.59 -4.60 -1.53
N ALA A 135 -12.54 -5.52 -0.56
CA ALA A 135 -12.52 -6.96 -0.84
C ALA A 135 -13.80 -7.53 -1.47
N SER A 136 -14.87 -6.75 -1.55
CA SER A 136 -16.10 -7.14 -2.26
C SER A 136 -16.88 -5.90 -2.70
N PRO A 137 -17.70 -6.00 -3.76
CA PRO A 137 -18.53 -4.88 -4.19
C PRO A 137 -19.58 -4.55 -3.13
N GLY A 138 -20.13 -3.33 -3.23
CA GLY A 138 -21.21 -2.83 -2.38
C GLY A 138 -20.78 -1.75 -1.37
N ARG A 139 -21.77 -1.18 -0.67
CA ARG A 139 -21.61 0.01 0.20
C ARG A 139 -21.10 -0.28 1.61
N TRP A 140 -20.87 -1.54 1.97
CA TRP A 140 -20.37 -1.95 3.28
C TRP A 140 -19.06 -1.25 3.69
N SER A 141 -18.24 -0.90 2.69
CA SER A 141 -16.92 -0.28 2.86
C SER A 141 -16.96 1.25 2.98
N THR A 142 -18.14 1.86 2.90
CA THR A 142 -18.31 3.34 2.90
C THR A 142 -17.81 4.05 4.15
N THR A 143 -17.68 3.32 5.25
CA THR A 143 -17.21 3.85 6.54
C THR A 143 -15.76 3.52 6.82
N LEU A 144 -15.10 2.77 5.95
CA LEU A 144 -13.69 2.43 6.12
C LEU A 144 -12.81 3.66 5.92
N GLN A 145 -11.81 3.78 6.80
CA GLN A 145 -10.76 4.78 6.70
C GLN A 145 -9.39 4.10 6.74
N LEU A 146 -8.48 4.55 5.90
CA LEU A 146 -7.12 4.01 5.76
C LEU A 146 -6.10 5.08 6.15
N ALA A 147 -5.07 4.69 6.91
CA ALA A 147 -3.90 5.53 7.16
C ALA A 147 -2.63 4.72 6.96
N THR A 148 -1.55 5.36 6.55
CA THR A 148 -0.22 4.75 6.51
C THR A 148 0.69 5.43 7.53
N GLN A 149 1.60 4.66 8.11
CA GLN A 149 2.61 5.18 9.03
C GLN A 149 3.97 4.62 8.65
N LEU A 150 4.92 5.50 8.35
CA LEU A 150 6.28 5.09 8.03
C LEU A 150 6.98 4.52 9.28
N ARG A 151 7.60 3.35 9.11
CA ARG A 151 8.54 2.76 10.07
C ARG A 151 9.96 2.95 9.55
N VAL A 152 10.74 3.69 10.33
CA VAL A 152 12.13 3.99 10.03
C VAL A 152 13.00 3.23 11.03
N LEU A 153 13.83 2.32 10.52
CA LEU A 153 14.85 1.65 11.31
C LEU A 153 16.22 2.23 10.93
N PRO A 154 16.87 3.02 11.81
CA PRO A 154 18.22 3.51 11.54
C PRO A 154 19.21 2.35 11.52
N LEU A 155 20.07 2.35 10.51
CA LEU A 155 21.15 1.37 10.35
C LEU A 155 22.51 2.08 10.41
N SER A 156 23.55 1.35 10.78
CA SER A 156 24.91 1.89 10.91
C SER A 156 25.48 2.30 9.54
N PRO A 157 25.80 3.58 9.29
CA PRO A 157 26.38 4.00 8.01
C PRO A 157 27.76 3.40 7.75
N GLU A 158 28.52 3.13 8.81
CA GLU A 158 29.83 2.48 8.76
C GLU A 158 29.78 1.04 8.22
N ALA A 159 28.62 0.38 8.37
CA ALA A 159 28.41 -0.99 7.89
C ALA A 159 28.26 -1.06 6.36
N LEU A 160 27.93 0.06 5.71
CA LEU A 160 27.73 0.16 4.27
C LEU A 160 29.01 0.59 3.56
N ARG A 161 29.42 -0.18 2.55
CA ARG A 161 30.56 0.12 1.69
C ARG A 161 30.17 0.02 0.22
N PHE A 162 30.62 1.01 -0.55
CA PHE A 162 30.38 1.11 -1.99
C PHE A 162 31.59 0.55 -2.73
N ASP A 163 31.37 -0.40 -3.64
CA ASP A 163 32.46 -1.04 -4.40
C ASP A 163 32.73 -0.37 -5.75
N GLY A 164 31.93 0.64 -6.12
CA GLY A 164 32.07 1.40 -7.37
C GLY A 164 31.56 0.67 -8.62
N ALA A 165 31.14 -0.60 -8.51
CA ALA A 165 30.58 -1.39 -9.60
C ALA A 165 29.04 -1.50 -9.54
N GLY A 166 28.40 -0.69 -8.69
CA GLY A 166 26.95 -0.68 -8.49
C GLY A 166 26.46 -1.69 -7.45
N TYR A 167 27.36 -2.27 -6.67
CA TYR A 167 27.04 -3.13 -5.53
C TYR A 167 27.32 -2.41 -4.21
N PHE A 168 26.66 -2.88 -3.16
CA PHE A 168 26.99 -2.49 -1.80
C PHE A 168 27.33 -3.71 -0.98
N ASN A 169 28.38 -3.57 -0.17
CA ASN A 169 28.71 -4.54 0.85
C ASN A 169 28.16 -4.04 2.17
N TRP A 170 27.33 -4.86 2.81
CA TRP A 170 26.79 -4.60 4.13
C TRP A 170 27.45 -5.54 5.14
N THR A 171 28.11 -4.97 6.13
CA THR A 171 28.80 -5.71 7.19
C THR A 171 27.96 -5.64 8.46
N THR A 172 27.13 -6.65 8.72
CA THR A 172 26.42 -6.75 10.02
C THR A 172 27.39 -7.21 11.09
N GLY A 173 27.52 -6.46 12.19
CA GLY A 173 28.11 -7.02 13.42
C GLY A 173 27.27 -8.21 13.95
N ALA A 174 27.67 -8.81 15.07
CA ALA A 174 27.01 -9.98 15.68
C ALA A 174 25.51 -9.78 16.09
N GLY A 175 24.92 -8.61 15.82
CA GLY A 175 23.49 -8.37 15.93
C GLY A 175 22.82 -8.49 14.56
N ALA A 176 22.01 -9.52 14.37
CA ALA A 176 21.26 -9.77 13.15
C ALA A 176 20.23 -8.65 12.88
N LEU A 177 20.63 -7.61 12.16
CA LEU A 177 19.74 -6.78 11.37
C LEU A 177 19.83 -7.28 9.93
N ALA A 178 19.20 -8.43 9.67
CA ALA A 178 19.15 -9.01 8.34
C ALA A 178 18.28 -8.10 7.45
N LEU A 179 18.94 -7.42 6.50
CA LEU A 179 18.25 -6.87 5.35
C LEU A 179 17.65 -8.02 4.56
N GLU A 180 16.45 -7.83 4.03
CA GLU A 180 15.76 -8.81 3.19
C GLU A 180 15.68 -8.29 1.76
N SER A 181 15.55 -9.22 0.80
CA SER A 181 15.15 -8.85 -0.56
C SER A 181 13.86 -8.04 -0.51
N GLY A 182 13.80 -6.94 -1.27
CA GLY A 182 12.67 -6.03 -1.33
C GLY A 182 12.62 -4.98 -0.21
N ASP A 183 13.58 -4.94 0.72
CA ASP A 183 13.68 -3.83 1.68
C ASP A 183 13.98 -2.51 0.95
N LEU A 184 13.41 -1.40 1.44
CA LEU A 184 13.69 -0.06 0.92
C LEU A 184 14.67 0.66 1.84
N LEU A 185 15.76 1.17 1.30
CA LEU A 185 16.78 1.92 2.02
C LEU A 185 16.70 3.40 1.67
N ARG A 186 16.80 4.24 2.70
CA ARG A 186 16.99 5.69 2.59
C ARG A 186 18.41 6.04 3.02
N ILE A 187 19.18 6.61 2.10
CA ILE A 187 20.61 6.86 2.29
C ILE A 187 20.92 8.33 2.02
N ALA A 188 21.54 9.01 2.98
CA ALA A 188 22.02 10.39 2.83
C ALA A 188 23.54 10.45 3.03
N ALA A 189 24.25 11.25 2.23
CA ALA A 189 25.69 11.45 2.37
C ALA A 189 26.08 12.72 3.17
N ALA A 190 25.26 13.76 3.20
CA ALA A 190 25.39 14.90 4.13
C ALA A 190 24.09 15.73 4.19
N ALA A 191 23.99 16.69 5.12
CA ALA A 191 22.80 17.55 5.28
C ALA A 191 22.47 18.41 4.04
N SER A 192 23.45 18.67 3.19
CA SER A 192 23.33 19.43 1.93
C SER A 192 23.40 18.55 0.68
N GLU A 193 23.29 17.23 0.83
CA GLU A 193 23.42 16.27 -0.27
C GLU A 193 22.12 15.50 -0.50
N PRO A 194 21.90 15.00 -1.73
CA PRO A 194 20.72 14.20 -2.04
C PRO A 194 20.57 13.01 -1.10
N THR A 195 19.33 12.75 -0.72
CA THR A 195 18.96 11.46 -0.14
C THR A 195 18.48 10.56 -1.26
N TYR A 196 18.93 9.31 -1.24
CA TYR A 196 18.58 8.29 -2.21
C TYR A 196 17.65 7.26 -1.59
N LEU A 197 16.60 6.90 -2.33
CA LEU A 197 15.76 5.73 -2.06
C LEU A 197 16.22 4.57 -2.95
N ILE A 198 16.56 3.43 -2.35
CA ILE A 198 17.14 2.28 -3.03
C ILE A 198 16.44 1.00 -2.58
N THR A 199 15.97 0.20 -3.53
CA THR A 199 15.41 -1.13 -3.25
C THR A 199 16.51 -2.20 -3.20
N VAL A 200 16.47 -3.03 -2.17
CA VAL A 200 17.37 -4.19 -2.04
C VAL A 200 16.88 -5.28 -2.98
N THR A 201 17.61 -5.57 -4.05
CA THR A 201 17.16 -6.55 -5.07
C THR A 201 17.45 -7.99 -4.68
N ALA A 202 18.57 -8.24 -4.01
CA ALA A 202 18.94 -9.54 -3.48
C ALA A 202 19.95 -9.35 -2.34
N VAL A 203 20.02 -10.36 -1.47
CA VAL A 203 20.91 -10.41 -0.32
C VAL A 203 21.63 -11.75 -0.38
N ASP A 204 22.89 -11.73 -0.78
CA ASP A 204 23.73 -12.93 -0.82
C ASP A 204 24.66 -12.96 0.39
N GLU A 205 24.73 -14.09 1.09
CA GLU A 205 25.80 -14.33 2.07
C GLU A 205 27.12 -14.46 1.32
N ALA A 206 28.05 -13.54 1.57
CA ALA A 206 29.38 -13.62 0.99
C ALA A 206 30.09 -14.83 1.62
N THR A 207 30.27 -15.88 0.81
CA THR A 207 31.20 -16.95 1.13
C THR A 207 32.62 -16.37 0.99
N ASP A 208 33.48 -16.58 2.00
CA ASP A 208 34.88 -16.13 2.05
C ASP A 208 35.73 -16.72 0.90
N GLY A 209 35.52 -16.24 -0.32
CA GLY A 209 35.90 -16.96 -1.52
C GLY A 209 36.19 -16.09 -2.73
N THR A 210 36.89 -14.97 -2.55
CA THR A 210 37.71 -14.39 -3.62
C THR A 210 38.83 -13.54 -3.03
N GLU A 211 40.06 -13.87 -3.43
CA GLU A 211 41.32 -13.25 -3.06
C GLU A 211 41.40 -11.78 -3.51
N GLU A 212 40.83 -10.87 -2.72
CA GLU A 212 41.32 -9.49 -2.57
C GLU A 212 40.79 -8.86 -1.26
N ALA A 213 40.61 -9.70 -0.23
CA ALA A 213 40.43 -9.24 1.13
C ALA A 213 41.77 -8.68 1.62
N THR A 214 41.95 -7.37 1.52
CA THR A 214 43.02 -6.68 2.23
C THR A 214 42.85 -6.97 3.72
N LEU A 215 43.75 -7.79 4.25
CA LEU A 215 43.79 -8.29 5.62
C LEU A 215 43.72 -7.14 6.63
N ILE A 216 42.63 -7.11 7.41
CA ILE A 216 42.69 -6.70 8.81
C ILE A 216 42.40 -7.99 9.60
N ASP A 217 43.47 -8.62 10.07
CA ASP A 217 43.42 -9.79 10.94
C ASP A 217 42.80 -9.40 12.29
N ASP A 218 41.49 -9.58 12.44
CA ASP A 218 40.84 -9.65 13.75
C ASP A 218 40.00 -10.94 13.86
N PRO A 219 40.49 -11.98 14.55
CA PRO A 219 39.88 -13.32 14.56
C PRO A 219 38.60 -13.44 15.40
N LEU A 220 38.02 -12.32 15.84
CA LEU A 220 36.78 -12.28 16.64
C LEU A 220 35.54 -11.82 15.84
N LEU A 221 35.66 -11.55 14.53
CA LEU A 221 34.59 -11.05 13.67
C LEU A 221 34.29 -11.99 12.49
N THR A 222 33.81 -13.22 12.77
CA THR A 222 33.00 -13.98 11.79
C THR A 222 31.62 -13.36 11.69
N ALA A 223 31.55 -12.18 11.09
CA ALA A 223 30.32 -11.48 10.76
C ALA A 223 29.86 -11.90 9.36
N PRO A 224 28.60 -12.29 9.14
CA PRO A 224 28.09 -12.51 7.79
C PRO A 224 28.20 -11.20 7.01
N ARG A 225 28.84 -11.27 5.85
CA ARG A 225 28.92 -10.17 4.89
C ARG A 225 27.81 -10.38 3.88
N PHE A 226 27.04 -9.33 3.61
CA PHE A 226 25.98 -9.40 2.61
C PHE A 226 26.34 -8.56 1.40
N GLN A 227 26.24 -9.14 0.21
CA GLN A 227 26.36 -8.39 -1.04
C GLN A 227 24.95 -8.04 -1.51
N ILE A 228 24.68 -6.73 -1.62
CA ILE A 228 23.46 -6.23 -2.25
C ILE A 228 23.72 -6.18 -3.75
N VAL A 229 23.11 -7.11 -4.47
CA VAL A 229 23.32 -7.29 -5.91
C VAL A 229 22.46 -6.30 -6.69
N GLN A 230 23.14 -5.37 -7.37
CA GLN A 230 22.63 -4.49 -8.43
C GLN A 230 21.61 -3.43 -7.98
N GLN A 231 21.98 -2.14 -8.09
CA GLN A 231 21.01 -1.05 -8.09
C GLN A 231 20.09 -1.20 -9.30
N ARG A 232 18.85 -1.64 -9.08
CA ARG A 232 17.88 -1.60 -10.16
C ARG A 232 17.38 -0.18 -10.41
N ARG A 233 17.09 0.58 -9.35
CA ARG A 233 16.37 1.87 -9.42
C ARG A 233 16.73 2.75 -8.22
N CYS A 234 17.18 3.98 -8.46
CA CYS A 234 17.49 4.96 -7.42
C CYS A 234 16.64 6.21 -7.66
N PHE A 235 16.00 6.72 -6.61
CA PHE A 235 15.25 7.98 -6.68
C PHE A 235 15.89 9.02 -5.79
N GLU A 236 15.95 10.25 -6.29
CA GLU A 236 16.55 11.38 -5.59
C GLU A 236 15.47 12.18 -4.87
N THR A 237 15.67 12.45 -3.57
CA THR A 237 14.83 13.42 -2.85
C THR A 237 15.33 14.82 -3.16
N ALA A 238 14.43 15.76 -3.34
CA ALA A 238 14.75 17.07 -3.90
C ALA A 238 15.51 18.03 -2.93
N THR A 239 16.03 17.54 -1.81
CA THR A 239 17.01 18.27 -0.96
C THR A 239 18.27 18.67 -1.75
N ALA A 240 18.51 18.07 -2.91
CA ALA A 240 19.59 18.38 -3.84
C ALA A 240 19.26 19.43 -4.93
N LEU A 241 18.08 20.06 -4.89
CA LEU A 241 17.65 21.09 -5.86
C LEU A 241 18.67 22.24 -6.00
N GLY A 242 19.49 22.51 -4.98
CA GLY A 242 20.60 23.47 -5.05
C GLY A 242 21.75 23.12 -6.01
N ARG A 243 21.91 21.87 -6.48
CA ARG A 243 22.92 21.52 -7.50
C ARG A 243 22.40 21.66 -8.93
N ALA A 244 21.12 21.42 -9.18
CA ALA A 244 20.54 21.45 -10.52
C ALA A 244 20.06 22.86 -10.94
N LEU A 245 19.70 23.72 -9.97
CA LEU A 245 19.10 25.03 -10.22
C LEU A 245 20.07 26.23 -10.06
N GLY A 246 21.35 25.97 -9.78
CA GLY A 246 22.39 26.98 -9.54
C GLY A 246 22.54 27.36 -8.06
N ASP A 247 23.76 27.80 -7.71
CA ASP A 247 24.41 27.93 -6.38
C ASP A 247 23.83 27.12 -5.21
N PRO A 248 24.66 26.29 -4.53
CA PRO A 248 24.19 25.46 -3.43
C PRO A 248 23.51 26.36 -2.40
N ILE A 249 22.24 26.07 -2.08
CA ILE A 249 21.51 26.79 -1.02
C ILE A 249 22.36 26.67 0.26
N VAL A 250 23.12 27.72 0.57
CA VAL A 250 24.01 27.76 1.73
C VAL A 250 23.12 27.95 2.95
N SER A 251 22.69 26.83 3.53
CA SER A 251 21.68 26.76 4.61
C SER A 251 20.32 27.32 4.19
N PRO A 252 19.28 26.48 3.98
CA PRO A 252 17.93 26.98 3.73
C PRO A 252 17.51 27.86 4.92
N THR A 253 17.31 29.15 4.67
CA THR A 253 16.55 30.02 5.57
C THR A 253 15.05 29.84 5.30
N ASP A 254 14.21 30.27 6.25
CA ASP A 254 12.76 30.10 6.15
C ASP A 254 12.22 30.77 4.87
N ASN A 255 11.55 29.98 4.02
CA ASN A 255 10.90 30.43 2.78
C ASN A 255 11.85 30.87 1.65
N ASP A 256 13.04 30.29 1.55
CA ASP A 256 13.90 30.52 0.38
C ASP A 256 13.23 29.96 -0.89
N PRO A 257 13.16 30.75 -1.98
CA PRO A 257 12.58 30.28 -3.24
C PRO A 257 13.48 29.21 -3.85
N ILE A 258 12.88 28.05 -4.15
CA ILE A 258 13.62 26.91 -4.72
C ILE A 258 13.65 26.99 -6.25
N GLY A 259 12.58 27.48 -6.87
CA GLY A 259 12.48 27.67 -8.31
C GLY A 259 11.10 28.16 -8.74
N THR A 260 10.97 28.55 -10.01
CA THR A 260 9.67 28.92 -10.59
C THR A 260 8.92 27.67 -11.02
N VAL A 261 7.73 27.47 -10.46
CA VAL A 261 6.86 26.36 -10.86
C VAL A 261 6.19 26.72 -12.18
N GLU A 262 6.52 25.97 -13.22
CA GLU A 262 6.03 26.20 -14.59
C GLU A 262 4.69 25.50 -14.83
N ALA A 263 4.47 24.36 -14.16
CA ALA A 263 3.21 23.65 -14.19
C ALA A 263 2.96 22.89 -12.88
N VAL A 264 1.69 22.74 -12.52
CA VAL A 264 1.24 21.90 -11.41
C VAL A 264 0.13 20.99 -11.89
N ALA A 265 0.20 19.71 -11.53
CA ALA A 265 -0.88 18.76 -11.74
C ALA A 265 -1.22 18.02 -10.44
N HIS A 266 -2.51 17.82 -10.19
CA HIS A 266 -3.00 16.89 -9.18
C HIS A 266 -3.04 15.49 -9.78
N LEU A 267 -2.27 14.56 -9.22
CA LEU A 267 -2.29 13.16 -9.63
C LEU A 267 -3.49 12.44 -9.03
N THR A 268 -4.44 12.04 -9.88
CA THR A 268 -5.63 11.29 -9.50
C THR A 268 -5.57 9.86 -10.03
N TYR A 269 -6.45 8.97 -9.57
CA TYR A 269 -6.55 7.63 -10.15
C TYR A 269 -6.97 7.62 -11.63
N GLN A 270 -7.56 8.71 -12.14
CA GLN A 270 -7.92 8.87 -13.56
C GLN A 270 -6.77 9.44 -14.40
N GLY A 271 -5.68 9.87 -13.76
CA GLY A 271 -4.53 10.53 -14.37
C GLY A 271 -4.26 11.92 -13.81
N PRO A 272 -3.22 12.59 -14.31
CA PRO A 272 -2.85 13.95 -13.91
C PRO A 272 -3.89 14.97 -14.38
N MET A 273 -4.36 15.81 -13.45
CA MET A 273 -5.26 16.94 -13.71
C MET A 273 -4.51 18.25 -13.49
N ALA A 274 -4.31 19.03 -14.56
CA ALA A 274 -3.61 20.31 -14.48
C ALA A 274 -4.34 21.32 -13.58
N ILE A 275 -3.60 22.01 -12.72
CA ILE A 275 -4.09 23.11 -11.90
C ILE A 275 -3.70 24.42 -12.59
N PRO A 276 -4.65 25.20 -13.12
CA PRO A 276 -4.38 26.45 -13.83
C PRO A 276 -4.15 27.60 -12.84
N ALA A 277 -3.19 27.46 -11.94
CA ALA A 277 -2.84 28.48 -10.96
C ALA A 277 -1.32 28.70 -10.95
N ALA A 278 -0.89 29.96 -10.81
CA ALA A 278 0.51 30.26 -10.59
C ALA A 278 0.91 29.74 -9.21
N ALA A 279 2.04 29.03 -9.13
CA ALA A 279 2.54 28.46 -7.89
C ALA A 279 4.00 28.85 -7.66
N THR A 280 4.37 29.04 -6.41
CA THR A 280 5.76 29.22 -5.98
C THR A 280 6.15 28.11 -5.03
N LEU A 281 7.33 27.53 -5.24
CA LEU A 281 7.89 26.50 -4.38
C LEU A 281 8.97 27.10 -3.49
N THR A 282 8.81 26.94 -2.18
CA THR A 282 9.72 27.46 -1.15
C THR A 282 10.11 26.39 -0.16
N SER A 283 11.26 26.58 0.51
CA SER A 283 11.64 25.75 1.66
C SER A 283 10.71 26.01 2.85
N GLY A 284 10.39 24.95 3.60
CA GLY A 284 9.66 25.09 4.85
C GLY A 284 10.52 25.72 5.96
N PRO A 285 9.90 26.15 7.07
CA PRO A 285 10.61 26.77 8.20
C PRO A 285 11.67 25.83 8.78
N GLY A 286 12.84 26.36 9.12
CA GLY A 286 14.01 25.64 9.60
C GLY A 286 14.63 24.71 8.55
N GLY A 287 14.28 24.86 7.26
CA GLY A 287 14.69 23.96 6.19
C GLY A 287 13.99 22.60 6.23
N VAL A 288 12.88 22.48 6.98
CA VAL A 288 12.11 21.24 7.11
C VAL A 288 10.88 21.31 6.22
N GLY A 289 10.79 20.37 5.27
CA GLY A 289 9.68 20.28 4.34
C GLY A 289 9.67 21.37 3.27
N PHE A 290 8.57 21.42 2.53
CA PHE A 290 8.41 22.25 1.34
C PHE A 290 7.02 22.85 1.34
N ILE A 291 6.93 24.10 0.90
CA ILE A 291 5.68 24.84 0.80
C ILE A 291 5.44 25.20 -0.66
N VAL A 292 4.28 24.82 -1.19
CA VAL A 292 3.78 25.30 -2.47
C VAL A 292 2.67 26.30 -2.18
N GLU A 293 2.88 27.53 -2.63
CA GLU A 293 1.93 28.62 -2.48
C GLU A 293 1.28 28.91 -3.83
N PHE A 294 -0.04 28.75 -3.91
CA PHE A 294 -0.83 29.06 -5.10
C PHE A 294 -1.37 30.48 -5.01
N THR A 295 -1.19 31.24 -6.07
CA THR A 295 -1.74 32.59 -6.24
C THR A 295 -2.77 32.57 -7.36
N GLY A 296 -4.03 32.86 -7.05
CA GLY A 296 -5.14 32.85 -8.00
C GLY A 296 -6.38 33.58 -7.49
N ASP A 297 -7.41 33.64 -8.33
CA ASP A 297 -8.72 34.20 -7.94
C ASP A 297 -9.45 33.21 -7.03
N ALA A 298 -10.17 33.71 -6.02
CA ALA A 298 -10.75 32.89 -4.95
C ALA A 298 -11.78 31.84 -5.45
N ASP A 299 -12.37 32.08 -6.62
CA ASP A 299 -13.34 31.18 -7.26
C ASP A 299 -12.69 30.08 -8.12
N SER A 300 -11.37 30.15 -8.34
CA SER A 300 -10.59 29.22 -9.18
C SER A 300 -9.62 28.32 -8.38
N GLU A 301 -9.73 28.31 -7.06
CA GLU A 301 -8.80 27.56 -6.19
C GLU A 301 -8.91 26.04 -6.40
N PRO A 302 -7.78 25.32 -6.47
CA PRO A 302 -7.81 23.88 -6.56
C PRO A 302 -8.30 23.28 -5.23
N ALA A 303 -9.29 22.38 -5.31
CA ALA A 303 -9.78 21.64 -4.16
C ALA A 303 -8.76 20.57 -3.73
N LEU A 304 -7.74 20.99 -3.00
CA LEU A 304 -6.66 20.15 -2.49
C LEU A 304 -6.88 19.79 -1.01
N GLN A 305 -6.51 18.56 -0.64
CA GLN A 305 -6.59 18.05 0.73
C GLN A 305 -5.33 17.33 1.19
N PRO A 306 -5.14 17.19 2.52
CA PRO A 306 -4.15 16.27 3.07
C PRO A 306 -4.31 14.86 2.49
N GLY A 307 -3.21 14.32 1.97
CA GLY A 307 -3.12 13.04 1.30
C GLY A 307 -3.13 13.09 -0.23
N ASP A 308 -3.48 14.23 -0.81
CA ASP A 308 -3.40 14.42 -2.26
C ASP A 308 -1.94 14.45 -2.73
N LEU A 309 -1.73 14.02 -3.97
CA LEU A 309 -0.43 13.94 -4.60
C LEU A 309 -0.32 14.98 -5.72
N LEU A 310 0.69 15.84 -5.63
CA LEU A 310 1.00 16.85 -6.64
C LEU A 310 2.23 16.46 -7.45
N GLU A 311 2.15 16.72 -8.74
CA GLU A 311 3.29 16.78 -9.65
C GLU A 311 3.58 18.24 -9.97
N LEU A 312 4.84 18.64 -9.79
CA LEU A 312 5.36 19.98 -10.03
C LEU A 312 6.41 19.92 -11.15
N THR A 313 6.24 20.74 -12.19
CA THR A 313 7.30 21.00 -13.17
C THR A 313 7.99 22.29 -12.78
N VAL A 314 9.26 22.19 -12.41
CA VAL A 314 10.06 23.34 -11.96
C VAL A 314 11.15 23.63 -12.97
N GLY A 315 11.20 24.88 -13.41
CA GLY A 315 12.26 25.40 -14.26
C GLY A 315 13.45 25.89 -13.44
N ALA A 316 14.66 25.60 -13.90
CA ALA A 316 15.87 26.17 -13.32
C ALA A 316 16.05 27.63 -13.72
N ALA A 317 16.08 28.54 -12.74
CA ALA A 317 16.31 29.96 -12.98
C ALA A 317 17.63 30.23 -13.72
N THR A 318 18.65 29.39 -13.53
CA THR A 318 19.97 29.52 -14.16
C THR A 318 20.16 28.66 -15.42
N MET A 319 19.34 27.64 -15.64
CA MET A 319 19.44 26.69 -16.77
C MET A 319 18.05 26.35 -17.35
N PRO A 320 17.42 27.23 -18.14
CA PRO A 320 16.03 27.05 -18.60
C PRO A 320 15.80 25.81 -19.50
N ALA A 321 16.86 25.10 -19.90
CA ALA A 321 16.78 23.83 -20.63
C ALA A 321 16.60 22.60 -19.72
N VAL A 322 16.73 22.74 -18.40
CA VAL A 322 16.55 21.66 -17.42
C VAL A 322 15.24 21.89 -16.68
N GLN A 323 14.24 21.06 -16.98
CA GLN A 323 12.99 20.98 -16.23
C GLN A 323 13.04 19.77 -15.31
N LEU A 324 12.69 19.97 -14.05
CA LEU A 324 12.56 18.88 -13.07
C LEU A 324 11.09 18.59 -12.84
N SER A 325 10.73 17.30 -12.89
CA SER A 325 9.42 16.81 -12.46
C SER A 325 9.53 16.30 -11.03
N LEU A 326 8.86 16.97 -10.10
CA LEU A 326 8.90 16.69 -8.67
C LEU A 326 7.53 16.23 -8.17
N LEU A 327 7.52 15.28 -7.25
CA LEU A 327 6.33 14.77 -6.60
C LEU A 327 6.28 15.26 -5.15
N LEU A 328 5.12 15.75 -4.73
CA LEU A 328 4.85 16.24 -3.37
C LEU A 328 3.55 15.63 -2.86
N ALA A 329 3.60 14.96 -1.71
CA ALA A 329 2.38 14.60 -0.98
C ALA A 329 1.98 15.74 -0.04
N ILE A 330 0.71 16.13 -0.09
CA ILE A 330 0.17 17.18 0.76
C ILE A 330 -0.06 16.60 2.16
N GLU A 331 0.60 17.16 3.17
CA GLU A 331 0.38 16.79 4.58
C GLU A 331 -0.56 17.76 5.28
N THR A 332 -0.45 19.05 4.95
CA THR A 332 -1.34 20.09 5.50
C THR A 332 -1.68 21.13 4.45
N VAL A 333 -2.89 21.69 4.57
CA VAL A 333 -3.40 22.78 3.72
C VAL A 333 -3.77 23.96 4.62
N ASP A 334 -3.18 25.13 4.37
CA ASP A 334 -3.52 26.41 5.01
C ASP A 334 -4.16 27.33 3.97
N GLN A 335 -5.41 27.73 4.21
CA GLN A 335 -6.13 28.70 3.37
C GLN A 335 -6.10 30.05 4.06
N ARG A 336 -5.37 31.01 3.50
CA ARG A 336 -5.37 32.40 3.97
C ARG A 336 -6.15 33.28 3.01
N LEU A 337 -7.24 33.86 3.51
CA LEU A 337 -7.89 34.98 2.85
C LEU A 337 -7.06 36.24 3.15
N SER A 338 -6.47 36.85 2.12
CA SER A 338 -5.75 38.10 2.28
C SER A 338 -6.72 39.21 2.68
N SER A 339 -6.83 39.53 3.97
CA SER A 339 -7.50 40.72 4.46
C SER A 339 -6.59 41.94 4.30
N ALA A 340 -6.10 42.19 3.08
CA ALA A 340 -5.48 43.47 2.80
C ALA A 340 -6.59 44.54 2.79
N PHE A 341 -6.46 45.53 3.67
CA PHE A 341 -7.35 46.68 3.77
C PHE A 341 -7.25 47.48 2.46
N SER A 342 -8.08 47.18 1.47
CA SER A 342 -8.15 47.97 0.24
C SER A 342 -8.75 49.34 0.56
N PRO A 343 -8.10 50.47 0.19
CA PRO A 343 -8.77 51.77 0.18
C PRO A 343 -9.98 51.72 -0.77
N PRO A 344 -11.02 52.55 -0.55
CA PRO A 344 -12.36 52.35 -1.11
C PRO A 344 -12.53 52.61 -2.62
N GLU A 345 -11.49 52.51 -3.44
CA GLU A 345 -11.54 52.80 -4.88
C GLU A 345 -11.04 51.67 -5.82
N MET A 346 -11.03 50.40 -5.39
CA MET A 346 -10.70 49.29 -6.31
C MET A 346 -11.56 48.04 -6.07
N ASP A 347 -12.48 47.77 -6.99
CA ASP A 347 -13.33 46.57 -7.13
C ASP A 347 -12.51 45.33 -7.55
N SER A 348 -11.47 44.96 -6.80
CA SER A 348 -10.77 43.68 -6.99
C SER A 348 -11.09 42.75 -5.82
N PRO A 349 -11.60 41.53 -6.06
CA PRO A 349 -11.82 40.56 -4.99
C PRO A 349 -10.50 40.28 -4.25
N PRO A 350 -10.54 40.00 -2.94
CA PRO A 350 -9.33 39.72 -2.17
C PRO A 350 -8.63 38.49 -2.75
N ALA A 351 -7.34 38.62 -3.09
CA ALA A 351 -6.53 37.49 -3.52
C ALA A 351 -6.48 36.45 -2.40
N ALA A 352 -7.07 35.28 -2.64
CA ALA A 352 -6.95 34.16 -1.73
C ALA A 352 -5.63 33.43 -2.01
N THR A 353 -4.98 32.97 -0.95
CA THR A 353 -3.69 32.30 -1.06
C THR A 353 -3.78 30.94 -0.38
N LEU A 354 -3.64 29.89 -1.19
CA LEU A 354 -3.65 28.51 -0.76
C LEU A 354 -2.20 28.05 -0.57
N ARG A 355 -1.85 27.63 0.65
CA ARG A 355 -0.54 27.06 0.96
C ARG A 355 -0.69 25.58 1.26
N VAL A 356 0.08 24.76 0.57
CA VAL A 356 0.16 23.33 0.85
C VAL A 356 1.58 23.00 1.32
N HIS A 357 1.68 22.13 2.30
CA HIS A 357 2.95 21.72 2.87
C HIS A 357 3.12 20.21 2.75
N GLY A 358 4.33 19.78 2.41
CA GLY A 358 4.73 18.37 2.46
C GLY A 358 6.17 18.23 2.93
N SER A 359 6.46 17.16 3.66
CA SER A 359 7.78 16.94 4.26
C SER A 359 8.84 16.46 3.26
N LEU A 360 8.43 15.95 2.10
CA LEU A 360 9.33 15.32 1.14
C LEU A 360 8.95 15.67 -0.30
N LEU A 361 9.95 16.08 -1.07
CA LEU A 361 9.90 16.13 -2.54
C LEU A 361 10.70 14.97 -3.11
N LEU A 362 10.11 14.27 -4.08
CA LEU A 362 10.74 13.16 -4.79
C LEU A 362 10.88 13.51 -6.26
N GLU A 363 12.08 13.35 -6.84
CA GLU A 363 12.22 13.45 -8.28
C GLU A 363 11.49 12.27 -8.94
N ARG A 364 10.66 12.59 -9.94
CA ARG A 364 9.82 11.61 -10.64
C ARG A 364 10.65 10.57 -11.39
N ASN A 365 11.80 10.96 -11.93
CA ASN A 365 12.64 10.09 -12.75
C ASN A 365 13.63 9.31 -11.89
N GLU A 366 13.99 8.11 -12.37
CA GLU A 366 15.14 7.39 -11.82
C GLU A 366 16.43 8.18 -12.07
N ALA A 367 17.35 8.12 -11.11
CA ALA A 367 18.68 8.71 -11.23
C ALA A 367 19.39 8.14 -12.47
N THR A 368 19.69 9.02 -13.44
CA THR A 368 20.25 8.66 -14.75
C THR A 368 21.71 8.23 -14.69
N ALA A 369 22.41 8.53 -13.60
CA ALA A 369 23.76 8.06 -13.30
C ALA A 369 23.77 7.43 -11.91
N SER A 370 24.55 6.36 -11.70
CA SER A 370 24.78 5.85 -10.35
C SER A 370 25.48 6.96 -9.56
N PRO A 371 24.85 7.52 -8.51
CA PRO A 371 25.43 8.63 -7.74
C PRO A 371 26.63 8.17 -6.90
N PHE A 372 26.91 6.86 -6.91
CA PHE A 372 27.90 6.19 -6.09
C PHE A 372 29.24 5.99 -6.81
N GLY A 373 29.50 6.77 -7.86
CA GLY A 373 30.79 6.84 -8.53
C GLY A 373 31.86 7.53 -7.68
N THR A 374 33.10 7.56 -8.17
CA THR A 374 34.23 8.24 -7.51
C THR A 374 34.17 9.77 -7.68
N PRO A 375 34.46 10.56 -6.63
CA PRO A 375 34.88 10.13 -5.29
C PRO A 375 33.74 9.47 -4.50
N LEU A 376 34.09 8.42 -3.75
CA LEU A 376 33.14 7.52 -3.09
C LEU A 376 32.15 8.29 -2.21
N PHE A 377 30.87 8.17 -2.56
CA PHE A 377 29.75 8.56 -1.72
C PHE A 377 29.94 7.97 -0.31
N THR A 378 30.00 8.83 0.71
CA THR A 378 30.17 8.41 2.11
C THR A 378 28.85 8.62 2.84
N PRO A 379 28.13 7.55 3.22
CA PRO A 379 26.82 7.68 3.85
C PRO A 379 27.00 8.24 5.27
N THR A 380 26.25 9.28 5.61
CA THR A 380 26.14 9.80 6.99
C THR A 380 24.89 9.29 7.69
N ARG A 381 23.86 8.88 6.93
CA ARG A 381 22.63 8.30 7.46
C ARG A 381 22.16 7.19 6.54
N VAL A 382 21.86 6.04 7.12
CA VAL A 382 21.26 4.89 6.43
C VAL A 382 20.07 4.44 7.23
N GLU A 383 18.93 4.25 6.58
CA GLU A 383 17.70 3.82 7.23
C GLU A 383 16.99 2.78 6.37
N ARG A 384 16.42 1.76 7.01
CA ARG A 384 15.46 0.88 6.38
C ARG A 384 14.05 1.42 6.59
N LEU A 385 13.31 1.49 5.49
CA LEU A 385 11.93 1.95 5.45
C LEU A 385 11.00 0.76 5.26
N ARG A 386 10.02 0.65 6.14
CA ARG A 386 8.80 -0.17 6.02
C ARG A 386 7.61 0.70 6.42
N PHE A 387 6.39 0.20 6.36
CA PHE A 387 5.24 0.97 6.85
C PHE A 387 4.18 0.10 7.51
N ASP A 388 3.32 0.74 8.27
CA ASP A 388 2.10 0.13 8.81
C ASP A 388 0.89 0.69 8.07
N LEU A 389 -0.08 -0.18 7.79
CA LEU A 389 -1.40 0.19 7.29
C LEU A 389 -2.40 0.08 8.44
N LEU A 390 -3.03 1.21 8.78
CA LEU A 390 -4.11 1.27 9.75
C LEU A 390 -5.45 1.31 9.01
N ILE A 391 -6.35 0.42 9.41
CA ILE A 391 -7.71 0.32 8.89
C ILE A 391 -8.65 0.62 10.05
N GLN A 392 -9.54 1.59 9.87
CA GLN A 392 -10.56 1.93 10.85
C GLN A 392 -11.96 1.69 10.28
N ASP A 393 -12.82 1.00 11.03
CA ASP A 393 -14.22 0.76 10.65
C ASP A 393 -15.20 1.77 11.31
N ALA A 394 -16.48 1.68 10.94
CA ALA A 394 -17.55 2.50 11.52
C ALA A 394 -17.62 2.42 13.05
N GLN A 395 -17.30 1.26 13.62
CA GLN A 395 -17.30 1.00 15.06
C GLN A 395 -16.00 1.45 15.73
N GLN A 396 -15.16 2.21 15.03
CA GLN A 396 -13.85 2.69 15.48
C GLN A 396 -12.87 1.57 15.84
N ARG A 397 -13.12 0.32 15.41
CA ARG A 397 -12.16 -0.76 15.56
C ARG A 397 -10.99 -0.49 14.62
N ARG A 398 -9.79 -0.66 15.14
CA ARG A 398 -8.55 -0.42 14.41
C ARG A 398 -7.85 -1.75 14.16
N THR A 399 -7.67 -2.08 12.90
CA THR A 399 -6.78 -3.16 12.47
C THR A 399 -5.49 -2.52 11.99
N MET A 400 -4.36 -2.95 12.54
CA MET A 400 -3.04 -2.49 12.10
C MET A 400 -2.33 -3.67 11.45
N ILE A 401 -1.96 -3.49 10.19
CA ILE A 401 -1.13 -4.41 9.42
C ILE A 401 0.28 -3.83 9.46
N SER A 402 1.16 -4.47 10.22
CA SER A 402 2.47 -3.90 10.50
C SER A 402 3.57 -4.45 9.60
N ASP A 403 4.66 -3.69 9.51
CA ASP A 403 5.92 -4.15 8.94
C ASP A 403 5.77 -4.57 7.46
N LEU A 404 5.07 -3.73 6.70
CA LEU A 404 4.82 -3.92 5.28
C LEU A 404 6.01 -3.44 4.45
N GLY A 405 6.43 -4.28 3.51
CA GLY A 405 7.43 -3.96 2.51
C GLY A 405 6.83 -3.24 1.31
N PHE A 406 7.62 -2.39 0.69
CA PHE A 406 7.23 -1.58 -0.47
C PHE A 406 7.32 -2.35 -1.80
N ASP A 407 8.30 -3.24 -1.93
CA ASP A 407 8.62 -3.94 -3.17
C ASP A 407 7.96 -5.33 -3.23
N ALA A 408 7.53 -5.76 -4.41
CA ALA A 408 6.87 -7.05 -4.63
C ALA A 408 7.77 -8.27 -4.36
N THR A 409 9.10 -8.11 -4.36
CA THR A 409 10.05 -9.16 -3.98
C THR A 409 10.14 -9.36 -2.46
N HIS A 410 9.59 -8.43 -1.67
CA HIS A 410 9.62 -8.51 -0.22
C HIS A 410 8.64 -9.58 0.29
N PRO A 411 9.04 -10.46 1.25
CA PRO A 411 8.15 -11.49 1.79
C PRO A 411 6.86 -10.92 2.41
N ARG A 412 6.95 -9.71 2.98
CA ARG A 412 5.81 -8.95 3.50
C ARG A 412 5.33 -7.84 2.57
N PHE A 413 5.35 -8.06 1.25
CA PHE A 413 4.83 -7.09 0.30
C PHE A 413 3.35 -6.76 0.60
N TRP A 414 3.06 -5.48 0.76
CA TRP A 414 1.74 -5.02 1.18
C TRP A 414 0.62 -5.53 0.26
N GLY A 415 0.83 -5.53 -1.06
CA GLY A 415 -0.20 -5.88 -2.05
C GLY A 415 -0.72 -7.31 -1.96
N ASP A 416 0.06 -8.24 -1.40
CA ASP A 416 -0.35 -9.63 -1.17
C ASP A 416 -0.88 -9.85 0.26
N LEU A 417 -0.33 -9.16 1.25
CA LEU A 417 -0.70 -9.36 2.66
C LEU A 417 -2.05 -8.74 3.03
N ILE A 418 -2.42 -7.63 2.40
CA ILE A 418 -3.58 -6.83 2.79
C ILE A 418 -4.90 -7.62 2.82
N LEU A 419 -5.08 -8.63 1.97
CA LEU A 419 -6.31 -9.41 1.96
C LEU A 419 -6.50 -10.20 3.26
N LEU A 420 -5.49 -11.00 3.61
CA LEU A 420 -5.59 -11.90 4.76
C LEU A 420 -5.42 -11.13 6.08
N GLU A 421 -4.50 -10.15 6.14
CA GLU A 421 -4.21 -9.40 7.37
C GLU A 421 -5.26 -8.32 7.68
N SER A 422 -6.07 -7.90 6.71
CA SER A 422 -7.25 -7.04 6.98
C SER A 422 -8.49 -7.81 7.44
N SER A 423 -8.40 -9.13 7.58
CA SER A 423 -9.53 -10.01 7.89
C SER A 423 -10.18 -9.74 9.24
N ARG A 424 -11.50 -9.91 9.29
CA ARG A 424 -12.29 -9.87 10.53
C ARG A 424 -12.29 -11.19 11.33
N LEU A 425 -11.80 -12.28 10.75
CA LEU A 425 -11.83 -13.63 11.35
C LEU A 425 -10.49 -14.12 11.90
N GLY A 426 -9.39 -13.40 11.68
CA GLY A 426 -8.04 -13.92 11.93
C GLY A 426 -7.15 -13.01 12.76
N LEU A 427 -6.21 -13.63 13.47
CA LEU A 427 -4.95 -12.99 13.84
C LEU A 427 -4.05 -12.97 12.58
N PRO A 428 -3.19 -11.95 12.42
CA PRO A 428 -2.25 -11.90 11.31
C PRO A 428 -1.41 -13.19 11.26
N PRO A 429 -1.14 -13.73 10.05
CA PRO A 429 -0.42 -14.98 9.91
C PRO A 429 1.01 -14.81 10.42
N THR A 430 1.54 -15.83 11.10
CA THR A 430 2.96 -15.88 11.47
C THR A 430 3.87 -16.10 10.26
N ASP A 431 3.33 -16.64 9.15
CA ASP A 431 4.06 -16.91 7.90
C ASP A 431 3.37 -16.19 6.72
N PRO A 432 4.05 -15.27 6.01
CA PRO A 432 3.48 -14.54 4.87
C PRO A 432 3.04 -15.43 3.71
N THR A 433 3.55 -16.67 3.59
CA THR A 433 3.23 -17.61 2.50
C THR A 433 1.74 -17.87 2.39
N ARG A 434 1.02 -18.00 3.52
CA ARG A 434 -0.43 -18.23 3.52
C ARG A 434 -1.18 -17.04 2.91
N ALA A 435 -0.74 -15.81 3.21
CA ALA A 435 -1.36 -14.61 2.68
C ALA A 435 -1.14 -14.48 1.17
N ILE A 436 0.07 -14.78 0.68
CA ILE A 436 0.38 -14.82 -0.76
C ILE A 436 -0.50 -15.84 -1.49
N GLN A 437 -0.66 -17.05 -0.93
CA GLN A 437 -1.54 -18.08 -1.50
C GLN A 437 -3.01 -17.66 -1.49
N ALA A 438 -3.46 -17.01 -0.41
CA ALA A 438 -4.81 -16.48 -0.29
C ALA A 438 -5.08 -15.37 -1.34
N ALA A 439 -4.13 -14.45 -1.52
CA ALA A 439 -4.21 -13.40 -2.54
C ALA A 439 -4.28 -13.99 -3.95
N ALA A 440 -3.43 -14.97 -4.27
CA ALA A 440 -3.45 -15.65 -5.57
C ALA A 440 -4.80 -16.35 -5.83
N ARG A 441 -5.33 -17.08 -4.85
CA ARG A 441 -6.65 -17.72 -4.96
C ARG A 441 -7.78 -16.72 -5.10
N TYR A 442 -7.73 -15.62 -4.35
CA TYR A 442 -8.72 -14.55 -4.47
C TYR A 442 -8.71 -13.94 -5.88
N ARG A 443 -7.54 -13.62 -6.43
CA ARG A 443 -7.41 -13.14 -7.82
C ARG A 443 -7.98 -14.13 -8.82
N ALA A 444 -7.72 -15.43 -8.64
CA ALA A 444 -8.28 -16.49 -9.49
C ALA A 444 -9.82 -16.58 -9.38
N MET A 445 -10.41 -16.36 -8.20
CA MET A 445 -11.86 -16.32 -8.02
C MET A 445 -12.53 -15.15 -8.75
N GLN A 446 -11.81 -14.04 -8.94
CA GLN A 446 -12.33 -12.85 -9.63
C GLN A 446 -12.23 -12.97 -11.17
N GLN A 447 -11.53 -13.98 -11.70
CA GLN A 447 -11.44 -14.18 -13.15
C GLN A 447 -12.76 -14.74 -13.71
N PRO A 448 -13.24 -14.25 -14.87
CA PRO A 448 -14.52 -14.66 -15.45
C PRO A 448 -14.57 -16.10 -16.02
N VAL A 449 -13.58 -16.95 -15.73
CA VAL A 449 -13.46 -18.27 -16.35
C VAL A 449 -14.21 -19.33 -15.55
N ARG A 450 -15.31 -19.82 -16.15
CA ARG A 450 -16.07 -21.01 -15.72
C ARG A 450 -15.36 -22.30 -16.16
N ASP A 451 -14.19 -22.59 -15.59
CA ASP A 451 -13.67 -23.96 -15.68
C ASP A 451 -14.25 -24.80 -14.54
N LEU A 452 -15.10 -25.76 -14.90
CA LEU A 452 -15.76 -26.72 -14.02
C LEU A 452 -14.79 -27.70 -13.34
N GLN A 453 -13.48 -27.54 -13.55
CA GLN A 453 -12.41 -28.26 -12.87
C GLN A 453 -11.73 -27.34 -11.84
N ARG A 454 -12.47 -26.90 -10.82
CA ARG A 454 -11.85 -26.38 -9.59
C ARG A 454 -11.19 -27.55 -8.88
N GLU A 455 -9.88 -27.73 -9.05
CA GLU A 455 -9.07 -28.64 -8.23
C GLU A 455 -8.82 -28.10 -6.80
N ASP A 456 -9.29 -26.90 -6.47
CA ASP A 456 -8.95 -26.26 -5.22
C ASP A 456 -9.88 -26.64 -4.07
N GLY A 457 -9.26 -26.95 -2.93
CA GLY A 457 -9.95 -27.14 -1.65
C GLY A 457 -10.82 -25.95 -1.24
N PRO A 458 -11.52 -26.04 -0.09
CA PRO A 458 -12.43 -24.99 0.35
C PRO A 458 -11.73 -23.61 0.39
N PRO A 459 -12.45 -22.52 0.05
CA PRO A 459 -11.87 -21.18 0.09
C PRO A 459 -11.40 -20.86 1.51
N ASP A 460 -10.28 -20.13 1.64
CA ASP A 460 -9.79 -19.70 2.96
C ASP A 460 -10.79 -18.70 3.55
N LEU A 461 -11.56 -19.14 4.54
CA LEU A 461 -12.60 -18.33 5.17
C LEU A 461 -12.04 -17.04 5.78
N VAL A 462 -10.79 -17.07 6.27
CA VAL A 462 -10.13 -15.88 6.80
C VAL A 462 -9.91 -14.87 5.68
N ALA A 463 -9.46 -15.32 4.51
CA ALA A 463 -9.27 -14.44 3.36
C ALA A 463 -10.58 -13.86 2.83
N LEU A 464 -11.67 -14.65 2.87
CA LEU A 464 -13.00 -14.18 2.48
C LEU A 464 -13.60 -13.13 3.42
N ALA A 465 -13.13 -13.06 4.66
CA ALA A 465 -13.47 -12.00 5.61
C ALA A 465 -12.49 -10.81 5.56
N GLY A 466 -11.58 -10.77 4.57
CA GLY A 466 -10.70 -9.64 4.29
C GLY A 466 -11.49 -8.36 3.99
N GLN A 467 -10.94 -7.21 4.37
CA GLN A 467 -11.57 -5.90 4.11
C GLN A 467 -11.02 -5.24 2.84
N LEU A 468 -9.78 -5.51 2.47
CA LEU A 468 -9.14 -4.95 1.27
C LEU A 468 -8.79 -6.06 0.28
N ALA A 469 -8.97 -5.80 -1.01
CA ALA A 469 -8.58 -6.71 -2.08
C ALA A 469 -7.07 -6.65 -2.32
N PRO A 470 -6.42 -7.77 -2.69
CA PRO A 470 -5.00 -7.76 -3.03
C PRO A 470 -4.76 -6.97 -4.33
N VAL A 471 -3.64 -6.26 -4.41
CA VAL A 471 -3.32 -5.39 -5.57
C VAL A 471 -2.74 -6.20 -6.73
N VAL A 472 -3.07 -5.82 -7.96
CA VAL A 472 -2.83 -6.63 -9.18
C VAL A 472 -1.62 -6.14 -10.00
N GLN A 473 -0.92 -5.08 -9.60
CA GLN A 473 0.17 -4.50 -10.40
C GLN A 473 1.55 -4.99 -9.96
N ALA A 474 2.26 -5.66 -10.88
CA ALA A 474 3.61 -6.21 -10.68
C ALA A 474 4.73 -5.35 -11.33
N SER A 475 4.38 -4.27 -12.04
CA SER A 475 5.34 -3.43 -12.77
C SER A 475 5.63 -2.07 -12.12
N GLU A 476 4.94 -1.74 -11.03
CA GLU A 476 5.07 -0.45 -10.34
C GLU A 476 5.99 -0.56 -9.12
N HIS A 477 6.78 0.50 -8.88
CA HIS A 477 7.59 0.67 -7.68
C HIS A 477 6.82 1.52 -6.70
N TYR A 478 6.62 1.03 -5.49
CA TYR A 478 5.91 1.78 -4.46
C TYR A 478 6.92 2.51 -3.57
N LEU A 479 6.76 3.82 -3.43
CA LEU A 479 7.67 4.66 -2.66
C LEU A 479 6.92 5.46 -1.60
N PRO A 480 7.51 5.67 -0.41
CA PRO A 480 6.94 6.53 0.60
C PRO A 480 7.12 8.00 0.23
N LEU A 481 6.04 8.76 0.28
CA LEU A 481 6.01 10.20 0.07
C LEU A 481 5.02 10.82 1.05
N GLY A 482 5.48 11.45 2.14
CA GLY A 482 4.58 12.09 3.11
C GLY A 482 3.68 11.12 3.89
N MET A 483 4.24 10.06 4.48
CA MET A 483 3.52 9.09 5.33
C MET A 483 3.33 9.57 6.79
N GLY A 484 2.74 10.75 6.96
CA GLY A 484 2.48 11.39 8.25
C GLY A 484 1.18 10.94 8.93
N SER A 485 0.89 9.64 9.04
CA SER A 485 -0.25 9.08 9.80
C SER A 485 -1.56 9.90 9.76
N PHE A 486 -2.14 10.09 8.58
CA PHE A 486 -3.47 10.70 8.41
C PHE A 486 -4.48 9.64 7.93
N PHE A 487 -5.65 9.60 8.57
CA PHE A 487 -6.75 8.74 8.15
C PHE A 487 -7.48 9.37 6.98
N VAL A 488 -7.49 8.66 5.85
CA VAL A 488 -8.28 8.98 4.66
C VAL A 488 -9.55 8.15 4.71
N SER A 489 -10.72 8.80 4.71
CA SER A 489 -12.01 8.12 4.67
C SER A 489 -12.46 7.80 3.24
N SER A 490 -13.31 6.79 3.09
CA SER A 490 -14.21 6.71 1.94
C SER A 490 -15.15 7.94 1.96
N GLN A 491 -15.12 8.74 0.91
CA GLN A 491 -15.90 9.98 0.75
C GLN A 491 -17.40 9.68 0.65
N ALA A 492 -18.25 10.21 1.54
CA ALA A 492 -19.68 10.43 1.27
C ALA A 492 -20.15 11.78 1.83
N ASP A 493 -20.95 12.44 1.01
CA ASP A 493 -21.61 13.76 1.12
C ASP A 493 -22.23 14.12 2.49
N THR A 494 -21.96 15.34 2.98
CA THR A 494 -23.00 16.37 3.24
C THR A 494 -22.37 17.68 3.74
N SER A 495 -22.62 18.77 3.00
CA SER A 495 -22.42 20.19 3.34
C SER A 495 -20.98 20.75 3.39
N GLY A 496 -20.51 21.25 2.23
CA GLY A 496 -19.93 22.59 2.18
C GLY A 496 -18.43 22.80 1.96
N ARG A 497 -17.74 21.92 1.23
CA ARG A 497 -16.55 22.15 0.36
C ARG A 497 -15.82 20.80 0.22
N ALA A 498 -15.92 20.21 -0.96
CA ALA A 498 -15.54 18.83 -1.25
C ALA A 498 -14.05 18.67 -1.64
N PRO A 499 -13.42 17.52 -1.34
CA PRO A 499 -12.35 16.94 -2.16
C PRO A 499 -12.90 16.05 -3.29
N LEU A 500 -12.00 15.67 -4.18
CA LEU A 500 -12.25 14.97 -5.44
C LEU A 500 -13.09 13.67 -5.33
N PRO A 501 -13.83 13.33 -6.42
CA PRO A 501 -14.91 12.35 -6.40
C PRO A 501 -14.41 10.90 -6.38
N ILE A 502 -14.88 10.14 -5.38
CA ILE A 502 -14.90 8.67 -5.41
C ILE A 502 -16.12 8.22 -6.23
N ILE A 503 -15.94 7.20 -7.07
CA ILE A 503 -17.06 6.44 -7.61
C ILE A 503 -17.45 5.43 -6.53
N HIS A 504 -18.55 5.71 -5.83
CA HIS A 504 -19.10 4.77 -4.85
C HIS A 504 -19.40 3.42 -5.50
N GLY A 505 -19.16 2.34 -4.75
CA GLY A 505 -19.88 1.09 -4.97
C GLY A 505 -21.37 1.37 -5.06
N THR A 506 -22.00 1.11 -6.20
CA THR A 506 -23.47 1.21 -6.27
C THR A 506 -24.08 0.09 -5.42
N ASP A 507 -25.31 0.30 -4.94
CA ASP A 507 -26.01 -0.77 -4.22
C ASP A 507 -26.05 -2.03 -5.08
N ASP A 508 -25.91 -3.19 -4.42
CA ASP A 508 -25.99 -4.53 -5.04
C ASP A 508 -27.38 -4.84 -5.64
N LEU A 509 -28.25 -3.84 -5.73
CA LEU A 509 -29.64 -3.93 -6.15
C LEU A 509 -29.94 -3.07 -7.38
N ALA A 510 -28.97 -2.31 -7.89
CA ALA A 510 -29.19 -1.38 -9.01
C ALA A 510 -29.48 -2.13 -10.32
N THR A 511 -30.78 -2.28 -10.62
CA THR A 511 -31.34 -2.60 -11.95
C THR A 511 -31.19 -1.46 -12.92
#